data_AF-A0A392P2V6-F1
#
_entry.id   AF-A0A392P2V6-F1
#
_cell.length_a   1.000
_cell.length_b   1.000
_cell.length_c   1.000
_cell.angle_alpha   90.00
_cell.angle_beta   90.00
_cell.angle_gamma   90.00
#
_symmetry.space_group_name_H-M   'P 1'
#
loop_
_entity.id
_entity.type
_entity.pdbx_description
1 polymer ?
#
loop_
_entity_poly.entity_id
_entity_poly.type
_entity_poly.pdbx_seq_one_letter_code
_entity_poly.pdbx_strand_id
1 'polypeptide(L)'
;MRLKVLTIVSLPQLVTLPHWLQGSVNTLQYLSISSCNNLVVLPQWLSAMNSLKTICITGCPNIMSLPNDIHRLNTIERLEIDDYPELLRKSQQEVGESSHTHNTTDESNEVEEELE
;
A
#
# COMPACT_ATOMS: atom_id res chain seq x y z
N MET A 1 -22.02 -13.23 -0.38
CA MET A 1 -21.86 -12.41 -1.62
C MET A 1 -21.20 -13.27 -2.68
N ARG A 2 -21.47 -13.04 -3.97
CA ARG A 2 -20.86 -13.79 -5.09
C ARG A 2 -20.22 -12.81 -6.08
N LEU A 3 -19.18 -12.09 -5.65
CA LEU A 3 -18.46 -11.22 -6.58
C LEU A 3 -17.66 -12.07 -7.55
N LYS A 4 -17.75 -11.73 -8.84
CA LYS A 4 -16.91 -12.31 -9.91
C LYS A 4 -15.80 -11.37 -10.36
N VAL A 5 -16.05 -10.07 -10.28
CA VAL A 5 -15.14 -9.03 -10.73
C VAL A 5 -15.03 -8.00 -9.62
N LEU A 6 -13.81 -7.63 -9.27
CA LEU A 6 -13.52 -6.51 -8.39
C LEU A 6 -12.46 -5.63 -9.04
N THR A 7 -12.78 -4.35 -9.16
CA THR A 7 -11.84 -3.33 -9.62
C THR A 7 -11.73 -2.26 -8.55
N ILE A 8 -10.50 -1.95 -8.16
CA ILE A 8 -10.17 -0.94 -7.19
C ILE A 8 -9.28 0.08 -7.88
N VAL A 9 -9.67 1.34 -7.90
CA VAL A 9 -8.91 2.40 -8.56
C VAL A 9 -8.76 3.57 -7.61
N SER A 10 -7.54 4.09 -7.47
CA SER A 10 -7.25 5.34 -6.76
C SER A 10 -7.86 5.40 -5.35
N LEU A 11 -7.62 4.35 -4.55
CA LEU A 11 -8.00 4.34 -3.14
C LEU A 11 -6.80 4.69 -2.24
N PRO A 12 -6.66 5.97 -1.83
CA PRO A 12 -5.53 6.38 -1.01
C PRO A 12 -5.57 5.75 0.39
N GLN A 13 -6.72 5.30 0.90
CA GLN A 13 -6.79 4.68 2.24
C GLN A 13 -6.66 3.15 2.22
N LEU A 14 -6.49 2.54 1.04
CA LEU A 14 -6.46 1.09 0.92
C LEU A 14 -5.06 0.57 1.25
N VAL A 15 -4.87 0.14 2.49
CA VAL A 15 -3.62 -0.48 2.96
C VAL A 15 -3.53 -1.97 2.61
N THR A 16 -4.67 -2.66 2.61
CA THR A 16 -4.81 -4.07 2.25
C THR A 16 -6.25 -4.36 1.81
N LEU A 17 -6.50 -5.53 1.20
CA LEU A 17 -7.85 -5.90 0.78
C LEU A 17 -8.75 -6.18 2.00
N PRO A 18 -9.99 -5.68 2.00
CA PRO A 18 -10.87 -5.77 3.16
C PRO A 18 -11.40 -7.20 3.37
N HIS A 19 -11.62 -7.57 4.63
CA HIS A 19 -12.00 -8.93 5.02
C HIS A 19 -13.33 -9.41 4.41
N TRP A 20 -14.28 -8.51 4.13
CA TRP A 20 -15.54 -8.88 3.49
C TRP A 20 -15.34 -9.50 2.09
N LEU A 21 -14.22 -9.22 1.42
CA LEU A 21 -13.87 -9.81 0.13
C LEU A 21 -13.60 -11.32 0.24
N GLN A 22 -13.16 -11.79 1.41
CA GLN A 22 -12.98 -13.22 1.70
C GLN A 22 -14.29 -14.00 1.50
N GLY A 23 -15.45 -13.37 1.70
CA GLY A 23 -16.75 -13.98 1.42
C GLY A 23 -16.98 -14.33 -0.06
N SER A 24 -16.14 -13.83 -0.98
CA SER A 24 -16.20 -14.13 -2.42
C SER A 24 -14.99 -14.96 -2.91
N VAL A 25 -14.27 -15.62 -2.00
CA VAL A 25 -13.06 -16.42 -2.31
C VAL A 25 -13.29 -17.48 -3.39
N ASN A 26 -14.49 -18.08 -3.44
CA ASN A 26 -14.85 -19.14 -4.37
C ASN A 26 -15.58 -18.63 -5.64
N THR A 27 -15.71 -17.32 -5.81
CA THR A 27 -16.46 -16.76 -6.96
C THR A 27 -15.70 -15.70 -7.72
N LEU A 28 -14.74 -15.03 -7.08
CA LEU A 28 -13.98 -13.97 -7.70
C LEU A 28 -13.07 -14.54 -8.79
N GLN A 29 -13.19 -14.00 -10.00
CA GLN A 29 -12.48 -14.42 -11.20
C GLN A 29 -11.50 -13.35 -11.69
N TYR A 30 -11.84 -12.08 -11.46
CA TYR A 30 -11.02 -10.95 -11.89
C TYR A 30 -10.81 -9.98 -10.73
N LEU A 31 -9.55 -9.68 -10.45
CA LEU A 31 -9.13 -8.65 -9.50
C LEU A 31 -8.21 -7.66 -10.22
N SER A 32 -8.62 -6.39 -10.27
CA SER A 32 -7.77 -5.31 -10.73
C SER A 32 -7.63 -4.26 -9.64
N ILE A 33 -6.39 -3.84 -9.39
CA ILE A 33 -6.06 -2.77 -8.45
C ILE A 33 -5.16 -1.79 -9.18
N SER A 34 -5.55 -0.52 -9.21
CA SER A 34 -4.74 0.52 -9.83
C SER A 34 -4.64 1.79 -8.98
N SER A 35 -3.50 2.46 -9.06
CA SER A 35 -3.25 3.76 -8.41
C SER A 35 -3.50 3.77 -6.90
N CYS A 36 -3.32 2.64 -6.21
CA CYS A 36 -3.51 2.53 -4.76
C CYS A 36 -2.16 2.73 -4.06
N ASN A 37 -1.79 3.99 -3.81
CA ASN A 37 -0.45 4.34 -3.31
C ASN A 37 -0.15 3.75 -1.93
N ASN A 38 -1.15 3.56 -1.07
CA ASN A 38 -0.95 3.02 0.28
C ASN A 38 -1.11 1.50 0.36
N LEU A 39 -1.34 0.79 -0.75
CA LEU A 39 -1.44 -0.66 -0.75
C LEU A 39 -0.05 -1.27 -0.53
N VAL A 40 0.18 -1.83 0.64
CA VAL A 40 1.49 -2.40 1.01
C VAL A 40 1.53 -3.92 0.81
N VAL A 41 0.42 -4.60 1.13
CA VAL A 41 0.38 -6.05 1.20
C VAL A 41 -0.96 -6.61 0.74
N LEU A 42 -0.90 -7.72 0.01
CA LEU A 42 -2.06 -8.53 -0.31
C LEU A 42 -2.26 -9.60 0.77
N PRO A 43 -3.51 -9.82 1.21
CA PRO A 43 -3.76 -10.77 2.30
C PRO A 43 -3.53 -12.22 1.87
N GLN A 44 -3.14 -13.06 2.83
CA GLN A 44 -2.83 -14.47 2.58
C GLN A 44 -4.02 -15.25 2.04
N TRP A 45 -5.26 -14.94 2.43
CA TRP A 45 -6.45 -15.61 1.89
C TRP A 45 -6.66 -15.37 0.39
N LEU A 46 -5.95 -14.40 -0.22
CA LEU A 46 -5.98 -14.21 -1.67
C LEU A 46 -5.44 -15.45 -2.39
N SER A 47 -4.48 -16.17 -1.81
CA SER A 47 -3.94 -17.43 -2.35
C SER A 47 -4.93 -18.60 -2.28
N ALA A 48 -6.01 -18.47 -1.50
CA ALA A 48 -7.07 -19.46 -1.39
C ALA A 48 -8.19 -19.25 -2.42
N MET A 49 -8.10 -18.24 -3.30
CA MET A 49 -9.12 -17.93 -4.29
C MET A 49 -9.10 -18.89 -5.49
N ASN A 50 -9.77 -20.03 -5.33
CA ASN A 50 -9.80 -21.13 -6.31
C ASN A 50 -10.52 -20.81 -7.64
N SER A 51 -11.14 -19.64 -7.77
CA SER A 51 -11.81 -19.22 -9.01
C SER A 51 -11.11 -18.05 -9.70
N LEU A 52 -10.04 -17.51 -9.09
CA LEU A 52 -9.37 -16.32 -9.57
C LEU A 52 -8.56 -16.67 -10.80
N LYS A 53 -8.84 -15.98 -11.91
CA LYS A 53 -8.22 -16.18 -13.22
C LYS A 53 -7.24 -15.06 -13.54
N THR A 54 -7.60 -13.84 -13.16
CA THR A 54 -6.81 -12.66 -13.50
C THR A 54 -6.57 -11.80 -12.28
N ILE A 55 -5.29 -11.46 -12.06
CA ILE A 55 -4.85 -10.44 -11.12
C ILE A 55 -4.06 -9.40 -11.90
N CYS A 56 -4.45 -8.14 -11.79
CA CYS A 56 -3.77 -7.01 -12.40
C CYS A 56 -3.54 -5.93 -11.33
N ILE A 57 -2.29 -5.58 -11.06
CA ILE A 57 -1.91 -4.56 -10.08
C ILE A 57 -0.98 -3.55 -10.77
N THR A 58 -1.45 -2.33 -10.95
CA THR A 58 -0.71 -1.30 -11.70
C THR A 58 -0.64 0.01 -10.94
N GLY A 59 0.47 0.74 -11.04
CA GLY A 59 0.63 2.03 -10.36
C GLY A 59 0.42 1.97 -8.84
N CYS A 60 0.83 0.87 -8.18
CA CYS A 60 0.78 0.71 -6.72
C CYS A 60 2.21 0.75 -6.14
N PRO A 61 2.80 1.94 -5.88
CA PRO A 61 4.21 2.12 -5.54
C PRO A 61 4.71 1.40 -4.30
N ASN A 62 3.84 1.18 -3.32
CA ASN A 62 4.24 0.65 -2.01
C ASN A 62 4.00 -0.86 -1.86
N ILE A 63 3.55 -1.55 -2.92
CA ILE A 63 3.32 -2.97 -2.84
C ILE A 63 4.66 -3.70 -2.72
N MET A 64 4.92 -4.30 -1.55
CA MET A 64 6.24 -4.87 -1.27
C MET A 64 6.37 -6.32 -1.73
N SER A 65 5.28 -7.08 -1.71
CA SER A 65 5.32 -8.50 -2.05
C SER A 65 3.94 -9.07 -2.34
N LEU A 66 3.93 -10.12 -3.15
CA LEU A 66 2.80 -11.05 -3.27
C LEU A 66 2.70 -11.95 -2.03
N PRO A 67 1.54 -12.56 -1.76
CA PRO A 67 1.43 -13.60 -0.74
C PRO A 67 2.38 -14.76 -1.08
N ASN A 68 3.10 -15.28 -0.08
CA ASN A 68 4.01 -16.42 -0.24
C ASN A 68 3.37 -17.61 -0.98
N ASP A 69 2.08 -17.81 -0.75
CA ASP A 69 1.28 -18.90 -1.29
C ASP A 69 0.64 -18.61 -2.65
N ILE A 70 0.97 -17.51 -3.34
CA ILE A 70 0.37 -17.15 -4.63
C ILE A 70 0.49 -18.28 -5.68
N HIS A 71 1.53 -19.10 -5.57
CA HIS A 71 1.78 -20.28 -6.40
C HIS A 71 0.70 -21.38 -6.25
N ARG A 72 -0.11 -21.35 -5.19
CA ARG A 72 -1.22 -22.30 -4.97
C ARG A 72 -2.46 -21.97 -5.80
N LEU A 73 -2.49 -20.80 -6.43
CA LEU A 73 -3.58 -20.37 -7.30
C LEU A 73 -3.47 -21.07 -8.66
N ASN A 74 -3.89 -22.33 -8.70
CA ASN A 74 -3.84 -23.17 -9.91
C ASN A 74 -4.79 -22.71 -11.03
N THR A 75 -5.66 -21.73 -10.77
CA THR A 75 -6.63 -21.21 -11.75
C THR A 75 -6.21 -19.90 -12.39
N ILE A 76 -5.09 -19.31 -11.98
CA ILE A 76 -4.62 -18.04 -12.56
C ILE A 76 -4.15 -18.29 -13.99
N GLU A 77 -4.76 -17.56 -14.90
CA GLU A 77 -4.42 -17.50 -16.32
C GLU A 77 -3.56 -16.24 -16.62
N ARG A 78 -3.72 -15.17 -15.83
CA ARG A 78 -2.98 -13.92 -15.99
C ARG A 78 -2.64 -13.28 -14.64
N LEU A 79 -1.35 -13.03 -14.43
CA LEU A 79 -0.83 -12.26 -13.31
C LEU A 79 0.02 -11.12 -13.88
N GLU A 80 -0.40 -9.89 -13.64
CA GLU A 80 0.27 -8.67 -14.10
C GLU A 80 0.48 -7.76 -12.91
N ILE A 81 1.74 -7.44 -12.61
CA ILE A 81 2.13 -6.54 -11.53
C ILE A 81 3.19 -5.63 -12.13
N ASP A 82 2.87 -4.36 -12.26
CA ASP A 82 3.85 -3.38 -12.74
C ASP A 82 4.88 -3.14 -11.63
N ASP A 83 6.14 -3.39 -11.96
CA ASP A 83 7.26 -2.99 -11.13
C ASP A 83 7.29 -1.46 -11.11
N TYR A 84 7.08 -0.86 -9.93
CA TYR A 84 7.11 0.59 -9.82
C TYR A 84 8.55 1.02 -9.59
N PRO A 85 9.18 1.76 -10.53
CA PRO A 85 10.57 2.16 -10.39
C PRO A 85 10.79 2.85 -9.05
N GLU A 86 11.78 2.40 -8.28
CA GLU A 86 12.21 2.98 -7.00
C GLU A 86 12.33 4.52 -7.05
N LEU A 87 12.67 5.09 -8.22
CA LEU A 87 12.75 6.53 -8.45
C LEU A 87 11.40 7.26 -8.30
N LEU A 88 10.30 6.62 -8.68
CA LEU A 88 8.96 7.17 -8.50
C LEU A 88 8.42 6.91 -7.08
N ARG A 89 8.95 5.91 -6.34
CA ARG A 89 8.63 5.72 -4.91
C ARG A 89 9.14 6.90 -4.09
N LYS A 90 10.35 7.37 -4.38
CA LYS A 90 10.99 8.48 -3.65
C LYS A 90 10.27 9.81 -3.83
N SER A 91 9.71 10.09 -5.01
CA SER A 91 9.01 11.35 -5.28
C SER A 91 7.68 11.50 -4.51
N GLN A 92 7.08 10.40 -4.02
CA GLN A 92 5.89 10.46 -3.16
C GLN A 92 6.22 10.63 -1.67
N GLN A 93 7.45 10.31 -1.24
CA GLN A 93 7.88 10.45 0.15
C GLN A 93 8.26 11.91 0.50
N GLU A 94 8.63 12.72 -0.50
CA GLU A 94 9.13 14.09 -0.30
C GLU A 94 8.04 15.18 -0.15
N VAL A 95 6.75 14.84 -0.23
CA VAL A 95 5.63 15.83 -0.16
C VAL A 95 5.01 15.93 1.25
N GLY A 96 5.68 15.42 2.29
CA GLY A 96 5.08 15.24 3.62
C GLY A 96 5.62 16.07 4.79
N GLU A 97 6.84 16.62 4.75
CA GLU A 97 7.42 17.25 5.95
C GLU A 97 8.25 18.51 5.62
N SER A 98 7.57 19.61 5.31
CA SER A 98 8.10 20.94 5.58
C SER A 98 7.03 21.74 6.30
N SER A 99 7.07 21.74 7.64
CA SER A 99 6.66 22.83 8.52
C SER A 99 6.73 22.38 9.97
N HIS A 100 7.85 22.67 10.63
CA HIS A 100 7.86 23.38 11.91
C HIS A 100 9.17 24.17 11.96
N THR A 101 9.23 25.25 11.19
CA THR A 101 10.14 26.35 11.48
C THR A 101 9.63 27.03 12.75
N HIS A 102 10.28 26.76 13.88
CA HIS A 102 10.38 27.78 14.93
C HIS A 102 11.86 28.03 15.16
N ASN A 103 12.32 29.12 14.54
CA ASN A 103 13.40 29.94 15.08
C ASN A 103 13.13 30.14 16.58
N THR A 104 14.13 29.89 17.43
CA THR A 104 14.28 30.68 18.64
C THR A 104 15.68 31.24 18.61
N THR A 105 15.67 32.55 18.45
CA THR A 105 16.77 33.49 18.45
C THR A 105 17.57 33.34 19.74
N ASP A 106 18.88 33.40 19.56
CA ASP A 106 19.88 33.78 20.57
C ASP A 106 19.52 35.17 21.15
N GLU A 107 19.44 35.28 22.47
CA GLU A 107 19.81 36.44 23.31
C GLU A 107 19.20 36.28 24.72
N SER A 108 20.06 36.05 25.71
CA SER A 108 20.15 36.86 26.94
C SER A 108 21.17 36.24 27.89
N ASN A 109 22.38 36.77 27.77
CA ASN A 109 23.41 36.81 28.80
C ASN A 109 22.91 37.70 29.95
N GLU A 110 22.89 37.20 31.18
CA GLU A 110 22.89 38.02 32.39
C GLU A 110 23.71 37.28 33.46
N VAL A 111 24.71 38.01 33.97
CA VAL A 111 25.75 37.63 34.92
C VAL A 111 25.39 38.13 36.33
N GLU A 112 26.16 37.63 37.32
CA GLU A 112 26.28 38.08 38.74
C GLU A 112 25.25 37.45 39.72
N GLU A 113 25.57 37.04 40.97
CA GLU A 113 26.71 37.32 41.86
C GLU A 113 26.79 36.29 43.03
N GLU A 114 28.01 36.07 43.52
CA GLU A 114 28.56 35.75 44.87
C GLU A 114 27.88 34.88 45.97
N LEU A 115 28.73 33.98 46.50
CA LEU A 115 29.11 33.65 47.90
C LEU A 115 28.07 33.16 48.93
N GLU A 116 28.26 31.92 49.42
CA GLU A 116 28.71 31.60 50.79
C GLU A 116 29.33 30.19 50.89
#